data_AF-A0A9P7CXP8-F1
#
_entry.id   AF-A0A9P7CXP8-F1
#
_cell.length_a   1.000
_cell.length_b   1.000
_cell.length_c   1.000
_cell.angle_alpha   90.00
_cell.angle_beta   90.00
_cell.angle_gamma   90.00
#
_symmetry.space_group_name_H-M   'P 1'
#
loop_
_entity.id
_entity.type
_entity.pdbx_description
1 polymer ?
#
loop_
_entity_poly.entity_id
_entity_poly.type
_entity_poly.pdbx_seq_one_letter_code
_entity_poly.pdbx_strand_id
1 'polypeptide(L)'
;MSEVVNAIVAFAVIVIIFRWATSSSDSSSRRSTSSALGFRPKNVTQEMVDQIYSMFPTIPQDNIRYDLLRTGSVEITSNKILERGYLDAPPPAYFTVYPRTEVPPQPRQVAPQGQSTGLAPTPKDNLISRYKLQDRVVSESSTFPPGDDLAFGKADWEDTSEKREASLQERKAQMILAARQRLLAQQTQKEETGAAPGSS
;
A
#
# COMPACT_ATOMS: atom_id res chain seq x y z
N MET A 1 -61.16 -29.17 -27.71
CA MET A 1 -60.68 -29.09 -26.31
C MET A 1 -59.25 -29.63 -26.19
N SER A 2 -58.96 -30.84 -26.67
CA SER A 2 -57.61 -31.45 -26.64
C SER A 2 -56.52 -30.66 -27.37
N GLU A 3 -56.81 -30.09 -28.53
CA GLU A 3 -55.84 -29.29 -29.31
C GLU A 3 -55.40 -28.01 -28.59
N VAL A 4 -56.33 -27.35 -27.90
CA VAL A 4 -56.05 -26.14 -27.10
C VAL A 4 -55.16 -26.48 -25.91
N VAL A 5 -55.39 -27.63 -25.26
CA VAL A 5 -54.54 -28.12 -24.16
C VAL A 5 -53.12 -28.41 -24.66
N ASN A 6 -52.98 -29.06 -25.83
CA ASN A 6 -51.67 -29.36 -26.39
C ASN A 6 -50.90 -28.09 -26.80
N ALA A 7 -51.61 -27.09 -27.34
CA ALA A 7 -51.01 -25.79 -27.69
C ALA A 7 -50.50 -25.03 -26.45
N ILE A 8 -51.24 -25.05 -25.33
CA ILE A 8 -50.82 -24.41 -24.07
C ILE A 8 -49.60 -25.13 -23.48
N VAL A 9 -49.57 -26.46 -23.52
CA VAL A 9 -48.43 -27.25 -23.03
C VAL A 9 -47.19 -26.99 -23.88
N ALA A 10 -47.31 -26.97 -25.21
CA ALA A 10 -46.21 -26.64 -26.10
C ALA A 10 -45.66 -25.23 -25.83
N PHE A 11 -46.54 -24.24 -25.63
CA PHE A 11 -46.13 -22.87 -25.31
C PHE A 11 -45.43 -22.78 -23.95
N ALA A 12 -45.91 -23.49 -22.93
CA ALA A 12 -45.28 -23.53 -21.61
C ALA A 12 -43.87 -24.15 -21.66
N VAL A 13 -43.69 -25.23 -22.42
CA VAL A 13 -42.38 -25.88 -22.61
C VAL A 13 -41.41 -24.94 -23.32
N ILE A 14 -41.86 -24.23 -24.37
CA ILE A 14 -41.05 -23.23 -25.07
C ILE A 14 -40.63 -22.11 -24.10
N VAL A 15 -41.56 -21.59 -23.29
CA VAL A 15 -41.25 -20.54 -22.29
C VAL A 15 -40.26 -21.03 -21.24
N ILE A 16 -40.35 -22.29 -20.79
CA ILE A 16 -39.42 -22.88 -19.82
C ILE A 16 -38.03 -23.05 -20.43
N ILE A 17 -37.93 -23.53 -21.67
CA ILE A 17 -36.66 -23.67 -22.39
C ILE A 17 -36.06 -22.28 -22.63
N PHE A 18 -36.86 -21.30 -23.06
CA PHE A 18 -36.39 -19.93 -23.29
C PHE A 18 -35.95 -19.26 -21.98
N ARG A 19 -36.69 -19.48 -20.88
CA ARG A 19 -36.31 -19.01 -19.54
C ARG A 19 -35.01 -19.66 -19.06
N TRP A 20 -34.83 -20.96 -19.28
CA TRP A 20 -33.62 -21.68 -18.88
C TRP A 20 -32.40 -21.29 -19.73
N ALA A 21 -32.59 -21.14 -21.03
CA ALA A 21 -31.55 -20.70 -21.97
C ALA A 21 -31.10 -19.25 -21.70
N THR A 22 -32.04 -18.34 -21.35
CA THR A 22 -31.70 -16.96 -20.99
C THR A 22 -31.13 -16.80 -19.58
N SER A 23 -31.50 -17.66 -18.62
CA SER A 23 -31.09 -17.51 -17.21
C SER A 23 -29.71 -18.07 -16.88
N SER A 24 -29.10 -18.88 -17.74
CA SER A 24 -27.87 -19.64 -17.42
C SER A 24 -26.56 -18.88 -17.74
N SER A 25 -26.62 -17.76 -18.47
CA SER A 25 -25.43 -17.03 -18.93
C SER A 25 -24.77 -16.12 -17.87
N ASP A 26 -25.51 -15.55 -16.90
CA ASP A 26 -24.92 -14.61 -15.91
C ASP A 26 -24.00 -15.29 -14.89
N SER A 27 -24.31 -16.55 -14.56
CA SER A 27 -23.61 -17.30 -13.50
C SER A 27 -22.21 -17.80 -13.90
N SER A 28 -21.98 -18.04 -15.20
CA SER A 28 -20.70 -18.53 -15.72
C SER A 28 -19.66 -17.42 -15.74
N SER A 29 -20.06 -16.23 -16.18
CA SER A 29 -19.22 -15.03 -16.25
C SER A 29 -18.74 -14.54 -14.87
N ARG A 30 -19.60 -14.62 -13.85
CA ARG A 30 -19.23 -14.28 -12.46
C ARG A 30 -18.23 -15.29 -11.87
N ARG A 31 -18.32 -16.56 -12.24
CA ARG A 31 -17.38 -17.59 -11.77
C ARG A 31 -15.99 -17.40 -12.37
N SER A 32 -15.89 -17.13 -13.67
CA SER A 32 -14.61 -16.84 -14.33
C SER A 32 -13.92 -15.59 -13.80
N THR A 33 -14.65 -14.50 -13.53
CA THR A 33 -14.05 -13.27 -12.99
C THR A 33 -13.63 -13.42 -11.53
N SER A 34 -14.41 -14.13 -10.71
CA SER A 34 -14.04 -14.41 -9.32
C SER A 34 -12.79 -15.30 -9.20
N SER A 35 -12.61 -16.25 -10.13
CA SER A 35 -11.42 -17.10 -10.18
C SER A 35 -10.17 -16.34 -10.64
N ALA A 36 -10.31 -15.36 -11.54
CA ALA A 36 -9.20 -14.53 -12.01
C ALA A 36 -8.75 -13.50 -10.95
N LEU A 37 -9.70 -12.90 -10.21
CA LEU A 37 -9.43 -11.85 -9.24
C LEU A 37 -9.14 -12.39 -7.82
N GLY A 38 -9.46 -13.65 -7.53
CA GLY A 38 -9.24 -14.27 -6.21
C GLY A 38 -10.24 -13.80 -5.14
N PHE A 39 -11.25 -13.00 -5.51
CA PHE A 39 -12.35 -12.59 -4.65
C PHE A 39 -13.62 -12.46 -5.47
N ARG A 40 -14.78 -12.39 -4.79
CA ARG A 40 -16.07 -12.19 -5.45
C ARG A 40 -16.25 -10.70 -5.79
N PRO A 41 -16.18 -10.28 -7.06
CA PRO A 41 -16.32 -8.88 -7.43
C PRO A 41 -17.73 -8.38 -7.07
N LYS A 42 -17.78 -7.20 -6.45
CA LYS A 42 -19.02 -6.45 -6.20
C LYS A 42 -19.46 -5.74 -7.48
N ASN A 43 -20.75 -5.38 -7.54
CA ASN A 43 -21.27 -4.63 -8.68
C ASN A 43 -20.70 -3.20 -8.60
N VAL A 44 -19.91 -2.81 -9.61
CA VAL A 44 -19.31 -1.48 -9.71
C VAL A 44 -19.86 -0.80 -10.95
N THR A 45 -20.44 0.38 -10.78
CA THR A 45 -20.89 1.22 -11.89
C THR A 45 -19.80 2.22 -12.27
N GLN A 46 -19.84 2.70 -13.51
CA GLN A 46 -18.89 3.74 -13.97
C GLN A 46 -19.06 5.04 -13.18
N GLU A 47 -20.30 5.38 -12.82
CA GLU A 47 -20.62 6.54 -11.99
C GLU A 47 -19.89 6.53 -10.63
N MET A 48 -19.82 5.37 -9.97
CA MET A 48 -19.08 5.24 -8.70
C MET A 48 -17.59 5.56 -8.87
N VAL A 49 -17.00 5.13 -10.00
CA VAL A 49 -15.59 5.41 -10.31
C VAL A 49 -15.40 6.90 -10.59
N ASP A 50 -16.28 7.49 -11.41
CA ASP A 50 -16.20 8.90 -11.79
C ASP A 50 -16.41 9.83 -10.59
N GLN A 51 -17.31 9.47 -9.67
CA GLN A 51 -17.53 10.21 -8.43
C GLN A 51 -16.25 10.27 -7.58
N ILE A 52 -15.59 9.12 -7.35
CA ILE A 52 -14.32 9.07 -6.61
C ILE A 52 -13.22 9.82 -7.35
N TYR A 53 -13.17 9.68 -8.67
CA TYR A 53 -12.17 10.35 -9.49
C TYR A 53 -12.32 11.89 -9.45
N SER A 54 -13.56 12.40 -9.37
CA SER A 54 -13.82 13.83 -9.21
C SER A 54 -13.32 14.39 -7.88
N MET A 55 -13.39 13.59 -6.80
CA MET A 55 -12.88 13.96 -5.48
C MET A 55 -11.35 13.80 -5.38
N PHE A 56 -10.80 12.78 -6.03
CA PHE A 56 -9.39 12.39 -5.94
C PHE A 56 -8.77 12.22 -7.34
N PRO A 57 -8.50 13.31 -8.08
CA PRO A 57 -7.99 13.24 -9.45
C PRO A 57 -6.55 12.69 -9.55
N THR A 58 -5.83 12.66 -8.43
CA THR A 58 -4.48 12.09 -8.34
C THR A 58 -4.46 10.56 -8.34
N ILE A 59 -5.59 9.92 -8.03
CA ILE A 59 -5.71 8.47 -7.96
C ILE A 59 -6.18 7.92 -9.33
N PRO A 60 -5.50 6.93 -9.91
CA PRO A 60 -5.89 6.37 -11.20
C PRO A 60 -7.21 5.59 -11.11
N GLN A 61 -8.04 5.72 -12.15
CA GLN A 61 -9.36 5.06 -12.24
C GLN A 61 -9.29 3.54 -12.11
N ASP A 62 -8.22 2.90 -12.61
CA ASP A 62 -8.02 1.45 -12.48
C ASP A 62 -7.91 1.01 -11.01
N ASN A 63 -7.21 1.77 -10.18
CA ASN A 63 -7.05 1.46 -8.76
C ASN A 63 -8.37 1.68 -8.00
N ILE A 64 -9.09 2.74 -8.36
CA ILE A 64 -10.42 3.04 -7.80
C ILE A 64 -11.38 1.89 -8.11
N ARG A 65 -11.45 1.46 -9.37
CA ARG A 65 -12.31 0.36 -9.79
C ARG A 65 -11.93 -0.95 -9.10
N TYR A 66 -10.64 -1.24 -8.98
CA TYR A 66 -10.17 -2.44 -8.28
C TYR A 66 -10.57 -2.44 -6.80
N ASP A 67 -10.43 -1.32 -6.11
CA ASP A 67 -10.86 -1.22 -4.70
C ASP A 67 -12.38 -1.31 -4.56
N LEU A 68 -13.13 -0.64 -5.43
CA LEU A 68 -14.60 -0.75 -5.49
C LEU A 68 -15.09 -2.17 -5.77
N LEU A 69 -14.38 -2.97 -6.57
CA LEU A 69 -14.73 -4.38 -6.79
C LEU A 69 -14.64 -5.18 -5.48
N ARG A 70 -13.82 -4.74 -4.53
CA ARG A 70 -13.59 -5.40 -3.24
C ARG A 70 -14.53 -4.87 -2.15
N THR A 71 -14.68 -3.55 -2.05
CA THR A 71 -15.50 -2.88 -1.03
C THR A 71 -16.97 -2.83 -1.44
N GLY A 72 -17.26 -2.51 -2.70
CA GLY A 72 -18.60 -2.29 -3.23
C GLY A 72 -19.28 -0.99 -2.79
N SER A 73 -18.54 -0.07 -2.14
CA SER A 73 -19.09 1.21 -1.68
C SER A 73 -18.10 2.35 -1.90
N VAL A 74 -18.62 3.46 -2.43
CA VAL A 74 -17.88 4.71 -2.65
C VAL A 74 -17.38 5.30 -1.34
N GLU A 75 -18.20 5.24 -0.29
CA GLU A 75 -17.88 5.81 1.02
C GLU A 75 -16.69 5.09 1.66
N ILE A 76 -16.67 3.76 1.59
CA ILE A 76 -15.59 2.94 2.16
C ILE A 76 -14.28 3.20 1.41
N THR A 77 -14.33 3.22 0.07
CA THR A 77 -13.14 3.49 -0.75
C THR A 77 -12.65 4.93 -0.56
N SER A 78 -13.55 5.91 -0.46
CA SER A 78 -13.20 7.30 -0.13
C SER A 78 -12.52 7.42 1.22
N ASN A 79 -13.08 6.80 2.27
CA ASN A 79 -12.46 6.80 3.60
C ASN A 79 -11.08 6.13 3.59
N LYS A 80 -10.93 5.00 2.89
CA LYS A 80 -9.64 4.33 2.71
C LYS A 80 -8.61 5.24 2.02
N ILE A 81 -9.02 6.03 1.03
CA ILE A 81 -8.16 7.02 0.37
C ILE A 81 -7.77 8.12 1.35
N LEU A 82 -8.68 8.61 2.19
CA LEU A 82 -8.39 9.64 3.20
C LEU A 82 -7.44 9.13 4.28
N GLU A 83 -7.62 7.90 4.75
CA GLU A 83 -6.78 7.28 5.79
C GLU A 83 -5.37 6.94 5.30
N ARG A 84 -5.25 6.39 4.08
CA ARG A 84 -3.98 5.87 3.56
C ARG A 84 -3.28 6.83 2.59
N GLY A 85 -4.02 7.70 1.93
CA GLY A 85 -3.54 8.57 0.85
C GLY A 85 -3.34 7.85 -0.50
N TYR A 86 -3.54 6.54 -0.57
CA TYR A 86 -3.37 5.73 -1.79
C TYR A 86 -4.26 4.49 -1.80
N LEU A 87 -4.46 3.93 -2.99
CA LEU A 87 -5.15 2.65 -3.21
C LEU A 87 -4.17 1.57 -3.70
N ASP A 88 -4.47 0.32 -3.37
CA ASP A 88 -3.69 -0.83 -3.81
C ASP A 88 -3.68 -0.92 -5.34
N ALA A 89 -2.50 -1.16 -5.90
CA ALA A 89 -2.36 -1.34 -7.34
C ALA A 89 -3.04 -2.66 -7.76
N PRO A 90 -3.84 -2.63 -8.85
CA PRO A 90 -4.49 -3.83 -9.35
C PRO A 90 -3.45 -4.87 -9.80
N PRO A 91 -3.64 -6.16 -9.46
CA PRO A 91 -2.73 -7.23 -9.87
C PRO A 91 -2.81 -7.46 -11.40
N PRO A 92 -1.81 -8.10 -12.03
CA PRO A 92 -1.82 -8.39 -13.47
C PRO A 92 -3.08 -9.12 -13.96
N ALA A 93 -3.66 -9.98 -13.12
CA ALA A 93 -4.89 -10.71 -13.42
C ALA A 93 -6.14 -9.81 -13.53
N TYR A 94 -6.10 -8.58 -13.00
CA TYR A 94 -7.18 -7.62 -13.19
C TYR A 94 -7.29 -7.20 -14.66
N PHE A 95 -6.16 -6.98 -15.33
CA PHE A 95 -6.12 -6.48 -16.70
C PHE A 95 -6.55 -7.53 -17.75
N THR A 96 -6.65 -8.80 -17.38
CA THR A 96 -7.21 -9.83 -18.26
C THR A 96 -8.74 -9.74 -18.33
N VAL A 97 -9.37 -9.27 -17.25
CA VAL A 97 -10.82 -9.09 -17.15
C VAL A 97 -11.23 -7.69 -17.60
N TYR A 98 -10.42 -6.68 -17.26
CA TYR A 98 -10.64 -5.28 -17.58
C TYR A 98 -9.45 -4.73 -18.37
N PRO A 99 -9.45 -4.88 -19.71
CA PRO A 99 -8.39 -4.35 -20.54
C PRO A 99 -8.39 -2.83 -20.46
N ARG A 100 -7.20 -2.24 -20.35
CA ARG A 100 -7.04 -0.79 -20.41
C ARG A 100 -7.33 -0.35 -21.85
N THR A 101 -8.35 0.48 -22.04
CA THR A 101 -8.54 1.19 -23.31
C THR A 101 -7.31 2.05 -23.54
N GLU A 102 -6.53 1.75 -24.58
CA GLU A 102 -5.30 2.46 -24.90
C GLU A 102 -5.63 3.93 -25.25
N VAL A 103 -5.53 4.80 -24.26
CA VAL A 103 -5.31 6.22 -24.51
C VAL A 103 -3.84 6.34 -24.94
N PRO A 104 -3.53 7.01 -26.08
CA PRO A 104 -2.16 7.13 -26.56
C PRO A 104 -1.26 7.66 -25.43
N PRO A 105 -0.03 7.15 -25.31
CA PRO A 105 0.84 7.41 -24.18
C PRO A 105 1.15 8.90 -24.12
N GLN A 106 0.49 9.63 -23.23
CA GLN A 106 1.08 10.86 -22.74
C GLN A 106 2.38 10.49 -22.03
N PRO A 107 3.48 11.23 -22.25
CA PRO A 107 4.73 10.98 -21.57
C PRO A 107 4.49 11.05 -20.07
N ARG A 108 4.53 9.89 -19.42
CA ARG A 108 4.53 9.78 -17.95
C ARG A 108 5.70 10.61 -17.46
N GLN A 109 5.39 11.70 -16.77
CA GLN A 109 6.28 12.22 -15.74
C GLN A 109 6.37 11.12 -14.69
N VAL A 110 7.45 10.34 -14.79
CA VAL A 110 7.88 9.40 -13.76
C VAL A 110 8.07 10.19 -12.47
N ALA A 111 7.11 10.07 -11.55
CA ALA A 111 7.41 10.27 -10.15
C ALA A 111 8.54 9.28 -9.79
N PRO A 112 9.65 9.73 -9.19
CA PRO A 112 10.75 8.85 -8.88
C PRO A 112 10.30 7.86 -7.81
N GLN A 113 9.95 6.65 -8.25
CA GLN A 113 10.09 5.47 -7.42
C GLN A 113 11.56 5.41 -7.03
N GLY A 114 11.84 5.51 -5.73
CA GLY A 114 13.16 5.30 -5.15
C GLY A 114 13.59 3.84 -5.33
N GLN A 115 13.93 3.49 -6.56
CA GLN A 115 14.81 2.37 -6.85
C GLN A 115 16.21 2.92 -6.64
N SER A 116 16.88 2.44 -5.59
CA SER A 116 18.32 2.64 -5.39
C SER A 116 19.07 1.84 -6.46
N THR A 117 19.04 2.31 -7.70
CA THR A 117 20.12 2.01 -8.66
C THR A 117 21.38 2.59 -8.07
N GLY A 118 22.37 1.72 -7.83
CA GLY A 118 23.66 2.08 -7.28
C GLY A 118 24.30 3.21 -8.07
N LEU A 119 24.18 4.43 -7.53
CA LEU A 119 25.11 5.49 -7.83
C LEU A 119 26.47 5.06 -7.28
N ALA A 120 27.52 5.35 -8.05
CA ALA A 120 28.90 5.27 -7.64
C ALA A 120 29.09 5.73 -6.19
N PRO A 121 30.03 5.16 -5.42
CA PRO A 121 30.19 5.44 -4.00
C PRO A 121 30.51 6.91 -3.80
N THR A 122 29.47 7.72 -3.59
CA THR A 122 29.62 9.00 -2.93
C THR A 122 30.15 8.68 -1.53
N PRO A 123 31.10 9.48 -1.01
CA PRO A 123 31.67 9.25 0.31
C PRO A 123 30.51 9.07 1.29
N LYS A 124 30.55 7.99 2.06
CA LYS A 124 29.51 7.60 3.03
C LYS A 124 29.23 8.79 3.94
N ASP A 125 28.24 9.61 3.58
CA ASP A 125 27.92 10.79 4.32
C ASP A 125 27.32 10.33 5.65
N ASN A 126 28.04 10.57 6.74
CA ASN A 126 27.68 10.04 8.04
C ASN A 126 26.32 10.63 8.45
N LEU A 127 25.48 9.83 9.12
CA LEU A 127 24.18 10.31 9.61
C LEU A 127 24.34 11.57 10.48
N ILE A 128 25.45 11.70 11.20
CA ILE A 128 25.81 12.91 11.95
C ILE A 128 25.92 14.14 11.04
N SER A 129 26.62 14.03 9.91
CA SER A 129 26.79 15.11 8.94
C SER A 129 25.46 15.47 8.26
N ARG A 130 24.68 14.45 7.86
CA ARG A 130 23.39 14.65 7.19
C ARG A 130 22.38 15.41 8.05
N TYR A 131 22.37 15.12 9.35
CA TYR A 131 21.47 15.76 10.32
C TYR A 131 22.12 16.93 11.08
N LYS A 132 23.32 17.37 10.66
CA LYS A 132 24.08 18.47 11.29
C LYS A 132 24.25 18.30 12.81
N LEU A 133 24.49 17.06 13.27
CA LEU A 133 24.58 16.70 14.69
C LEU A 133 26.00 16.81 15.27
N GLN A 134 26.96 17.36 14.52
CA GLN A 134 28.36 17.43 14.94
C GLN A 134 28.57 18.13 16.29
N ASP A 135 27.89 19.26 16.54
CA ASP A 135 28.02 20.00 17.80
C ASP A 135 27.49 19.19 19.00
N ARG A 136 26.42 18.42 18.81
CA ARG A 136 25.84 17.59 19.88
C ARG A 136 26.70 16.38 20.21
N VAL A 137 27.38 15.79 19.23
CA VAL A 137 28.34 14.70 19.48
C VAL A 137 29.50 15.17 20.36
N VAL A 138 29.97 16.42 20.18
CA VAL A 138 31.04 16.99 21.00
C VAL A 138 30.57 17.25 22.43
N SER A 139 29.30 17.61 22.62
CA SER A 139 28.73 17.87 23.95
C SER A 139 28.35 16.61 24.74
N GLU A 140 27.96 15.50 24.08
CA GLU A 140 27.43 14.29 24.75
C GLU A 140 28.46 13.18 25.00
N SER A 141 29.77 13.45 24.89
CA SER A 141 30.82 12.47 25.28
C SER A 141 30.86 12.15 26.78
N SER A 142 29.97 12.75 27.57
CA SER A 142 29.76 12.44 28.98
C SER A 142 28.26 12.34 29.28
N THR A 143 27.82 11.16 29.71
CA THR A 143 26.60 10.91 30.48
C THR A 143 25.30 10.66 29.68
N PHE A 144 25.12 9.43 29.18
CA PHE A 144 23.80 8.81 29.13
C PHE A 144 23.91 7.33 29.55
N PRO A 145 23.12 6.86 30.54
CA PRO A 145 23.14 5.46 30.95
C PRO A 145 22.54 4.55 29.85
N PRO A 146 23.07 3.33 29.67
CA PRO A 146 22.56 2.38 28.70
C PRO A 146 21.31 1.71 29.28
N GLY A 147 20.12 1.99 28.76
CA GLY A 147 18.95 1.26 29.28
C GLY A 147 17.56 1.65 28.82
N ASP A 148 17.32 2.82 28.25
CA ASP A 148 15.95 3.29 28.06
C ASP A 148 15.45 3.13 26.61
N ASP A 149 15.44 1.90 26.11
CA ASP A 149 14.71 1.52 24.88
C ASP A 149 13.16 1.71 25.03
N LEU A 150 12.70 2.18 26.20
CA LEU A 150 11.27 2.33 26.57
C LEU A 150 10.82 3.77 26.84
N ALA A 151 11.70 4.77 26.83
CA ALA A 151 11.30 6.19 26.99
C ALA A 151 10.63 6.79 25.74
N PHE A 152 10.36 5.97 24.72
CA PHE A 152 9.60 6.32 23.53
C PHE A 152 8.08 6.16 23.71
N GLY A 153 7.62 5.77 24.91
CA GLY A 153 6.29 5.20 25.17
C GLY A 153 5.10 6.14 25.28
N LYS A 154 5.25 7.47 25.17
CA LYS A 154 4.12 8.41 25.15
C LYS A 154 4.46 9.62 24.28
N ALA A 155 4.32 9.45 22.96
CA ALA A 155 4.43 10.58 22.05
C ALA A 155 3.11 11.35 22.10
N ASP A 156 3.10 12.45 22.85
CA ASP A 156 2.03 13.44 22.75
C ASP A 156 2.15 14.08 21.38
N TRP A 157 1.09 13.97 20.57
CA TRP A 157 1.09 14.55 19.24
C TRP A 157 0.93 16.06 19.40
N GLU A 158 2.02 16.80 19.21
CA GLU A 158 2.00 18.27 19.28
C GLU A 158 0.90 18.87 18.39
N ASP A 159 0.18 19.88 18.90
CA ASP A 159 -0.99 20.48 18.24
C ASP A 159 -0.67 21.25 16.95
N THR A 160 0.59 21.71 16.80
CA THR A 160 1.02 22.53 15.65
C THR A 160 2.00 21.76 14.77
N SER A 161 1.93 21.97 13.45
CA SER A 161 2.79 21.30 12.47
C SER A 161 4.28 21.53 12.76
N GLU A 162 4.64 22.77 13.08
CA GLU A 162 6.04 23.16 13.34
C GLU A 162 6.61 22.48 14.58
N LYS A 163 5.84 22.43 15.68
CA LYS A 163 6.27 21.73 16.91
C LYS A 163 6.39 20.22 16.69
N ARG A 164 5.48 19.64 15.88
CA ARG A 164 5.52 18.22 15.53
C ARG A 164 6.74 17.87 14.69
N GLU A 165 7.09 18.72 13.72
CA GLU A 165 8.31 18.54 12.94
C GLU A 165 9.56 18.64 13.83
N ALA A 166 9.60 19.63 14.73
CA ALA A 166 10.70 19.80 15.68
C ALA A 166 10.83 18.58 16.61
N SER A 167 9.72 18.07 17.17
CA SER A 167 9.75 16.90 18.06
C SER A 167 10.19 15.62 17.34
N LEU A 168 9.76 15.44 16.08
CA LEU A 168 10.21 14.31 15.26
C LEU A 168 11.70 14.41 14.89
N GLN A 169 12.19 15.61 14.59
CA GLN A 169 13.61 15.84 14.32
C GLN A 169 14.48 15.57 15.55
N GLU A 170 14.06 16.05 16.72
CA GLU A 170 14.74 15.81 18.01
C GLU A 170 14.80 14.32 18.34
N ARG A 171 13.68 13.60 18.17
CA ARG A 171 13.61 12.15 18.37
C ARG A 171 14.53 11.38 17.44
N LYS A 172 14.61 11.78 16.17
CA LYS A 172 15.54 11.19 15.19
C LYS A 172 17.00 11.45 15.59
N ALA A 173 17.32 12.66 16.06
CA ALA A 173 18.65 13.01 16.52
C ALA A 173 19.08 12.12 17.70
N GLN A 174 18.23 11.98 18.73
CA GLN A 174 18.49 11.13 19.89
C GLN A 174 18.71 9.66 19.50
N MET A 175 17.88 9.12 18.59
CA MET A 175 18.04 7.76 18.10
C MET A 175 19.38 7.54 17.38
N ILE A 176 19.82 8.50 16.57
CA ILE A 176 21.11 8.42 15.86
C ILE A 176 22.27 8.41 16.85
N LEU A 177 22.21 9.24 17.90
CA LEU A 177 23.24 9.29 18.93
C LEU A 177 23.29 7.99 19.75
N ALA A 178 22.15 7.49 20.20
CA ALA A 178 22.06 6.22 20.93
C ALA A 178 22.56 5.04 20.07
N ALA A 179 22.17 4.98 18.79
CA ALA A 179 22.64 3.95 17.87
C ALA A 179 24.17 3.99 17.69
N ARG A 180 24.77 5.19 17.61
CA ARG A 180 26.22 5.36 17.54
C ARG A 180 26.91 4.83 18.80
N GLN A 181 26.41 5.18 19.98
CA GLN A 181 26.97 4.69 21.25
C GLN A 181 26.90 3.16 21.32
N ARG A 182 25.77 2.56 20.95
CA ARG A 182 25.59 1.10 20.90
C ARG A 182 26.51 0.42 19.90
N LEU A 183 26.79 1.05 18.76
CA LEU A 183 27.71 0.54 17.75
C LEU A 183 29.15 0.55 18.28
N LEU A 184 29.59 1.63 18.93
CA LEU A 184 30.92 1.71 19.54
C LEU A 184 31.11 0.63 20.62
N ALA A 185 30.12 0.43 21.50
CA ALA A 185 30.17 -0.61 22.52
C ALA A 185 30.22 -2.05 21.94
N GLN A 186 29.55 -2.29 20.81
CA GLN A 186 29.63 -3.58 20.11
C GLN A 186 30.99 -3.79 19.42
N GLN A 187 31.62 -2.72 18.91
CA GLN A 187 32.95 -2.81 18.31
C GLN A 187 33.99 -3.18 19.36
N THR A 188 33.97 -2.54 20.53
CA THR A 188 34.90 -2.89 21.63
C THR A 188 34.70 -4.33 22.11
N GLN A 189 33.45 -4.78 22.27
CA GLN A 189 33.18 -6.19 22.66
C GLN A 189 33.63 -7.20 21.60
N LYS A 190 33.48 -6.87 20.32
CA LYS A 190 33.90 -7.75 19.21
C LYS A 190 35.42 -7.82 19.08
N GLU A 191 36.13 -6.74 19.37
CA GLU A 191 37.59 -6.72 19.45
C GLU A 191 38.09 -7.58 20.63
N GLU A 192 37.43 -7.52 21.79
CA GLU A 192 37.78 -8.36 22.95
C GLU A 192 37.51 -9.85 22.71
N THR A 193 36.40 -10.22 22.05
CA THR A 193 36.10 -11.63 21.72
C THR A 193 36.87 -12.17 20.51
N GLY A 194 37.37 -11.30 19.64
CA GLY A 194 38.23 -11.67 18.51
C GLY A 194 39.72 -11.84 18.87
N ALA A 195 40.14 -11.38 20.05
CA ALA A 195 41.53 -11.42 20.53
C ALA A 195 41.86 -12.62 21.43
N ALA A 196 41.03 -13.67 21.46
CA ALA A 196 41.38 -14.97 22.06
C ALA A 196 41.85 -15.97 20.98
N PRO A 197 43.12 -15.92 20.51
CA PRO A 197 43.70 -17.01 19.76
C PRO A 197 43.94 -18.19 20.70
N GLY A 198 43.71 -19.40 20.20
CA GLY A 198 43.87 -20.63 20.97
C GLY A 198 45.23 -20.74 21.65
N SER A 199 45.22 -21.15 22.92
CA SER A 199 46.35 -21.77 23.59
C SER A 199 46.10 -23.28 23.63
N SER A 200 47.04 -24.01 23.04
CA SER A 200 47.25 -25.45 23.26
C SER A 200 47.49 -25.79 24.73
#